data_AF-W1YGB9-F1
#
_entry.id   AF-W1YGB9-F1
#
_cell.length_a   1.000
_cell.length_b   1.000
_cell.length_c   1.000
_cell.angle_alpha   90.00
_cell.angle_beta   90.00
_cell.angle_gamma   90.00
#
_symmetry.space_group_name_H-M   'P 1'
#
loop_
_entity.id
_entity.type
_entity.pdbx_description
1 polymer ?
#
loop_
_entity_poly.entity_id
_entity_poly.type
_entity_poly.pdbx_seq_one_letter_code
_entity_poly.pdbx_strand_id
1 'polypeptide(L)'
;NGSVTVSVSFFVPKTHSPYQWYGQEDVEEIHRKQRYLKSLINNRNISYHYHDGYTGYMEAAFARGDRRLSKVLVEAWKAGCKFDGWTEFFNYEAWL
;
A
#
# COMPACT_ATOMS: atom_id res chain seq x y z
N ASN A 1 15.43 -17.17 -23.50
CA ASN A 1 15.39 -16.72 -22.08
C ASN A 1 14.29 -15.69 -21.92
N GLY A 2 13.09 -16.12 -21.54
CA GLY A 2 11.99 -15.20 -21.25
C GLY A 2 11.93 -14.88 -19.77
N SER A 3 11.72 -13.61 -19.42
CA SER A 3 11.36 -13.18 -18.08
C SER A 3 9.86 -12.88 -18.03
N VAL A 4 9.24 -13.14 -16.88
CA VAL A 4 7.82 -12.84 -16.62
C VAL A 4 7.73 -12.02 -15.35
N THR A 5 6.94 -10.95 -15.37
CA THR A 5 6.65 -10.15 -14.18
C THR A 5 5.26 -10.50 -13.67
N VAL A 6 5.17 -10.84 -12.39
CA VAL A 6 3.92 -11.06 -11.67
C VAL A 6 3.73 -9.89 -10.72
N SER A 7 2.72 -9.07 -11.00
CA SER A 7 2.34 -7.94 -10.15
C SER A 7 1.08 -8.29 -9.36
N VAL A 8 1.15 -8.18 -8.03
CA VAL A 8 0.03 -8.45 -7.13
C VAL A 8 -0.33 -7.19 -6.37
N SER A 9 -1.60 -6.82 -6.46
CA SER A 9 -2.22 -5.74 -5.69
C SER A 9 -3.26 -6.31 -4.73
N PHE A 10 -3.52 -5.56 -3.67
CA PHE A 10 -4.63 -5.81 -2.76
C PHE A 10 -5.71 -4.73 -2.97
N PHE A 11 -6.89 -4.99 -2.44
CA PHE A 11 -8.01 -4.07 -2.55
C PHE A 11 -7.74 -2.78 -1.75
N VAL A 12 -7.77 -1.64 -2.43
CA VAL A 12 -7.74 -0.30 -1.83
C VAL A 12 -9.09 0.36 -2.09
N PRO A 13 -9.94 0.54 -1.07
CA PRO A 13 -11.26 1.11 -1.25
C PRO A 13 -11.17 2.58 -1.66
N LYS A 14 -11.94 2.97 -2.67
CA LYS A 14 -11.97 4.32 -3.25
C LYS A 14 -13.37 4.91 -3.13
N THR A 15 -13.49 6.21 -2.86
CA THR A 15 -14.77 6.92 -2.95
C THR A 15 -15.40 6.77 -4.33
N HIS A 16 -16.74 6.78 -4.39
CA HIS A 16 -17.51 6.70 -5.64
C HIS A 16 -17.32 5.38 -6.43
N SER A 17 -16.81 4.33 -5.77
CA SER A 17 -16.80 2.96 -6.30
C SER A 17 -17.92 2.11 -5.67
N PRO A 18 -18.41 1.05 -6.35
CA PRO A 18 -19.39 0.13 -5.76
C PRO A 18 -18.94 -0.49 -4.43
N TYR A 19 -17.62 -0.62 -4.23
CA TYR A 19 -17.02 -1.22 -3.05
C TYR A 19 -16.49 -0.19 -2.04
N GLN A 20 -16.91 1.08 -2.12
CA GLN A 20 -16.42 2.13 -1.22
C GLN A 20 -16.63 1.84 0.28
N TRP A 21 -17.66 1.06 0.61
CA TRP A 21 -18.02 0.67 1.98
C TRP A 21 -17.35 -0.63 2.44
N TYR A 22 -16.63 -1.31 1.56
CA TYR A 22 -15.86 -2.49 1.95
C TYR A 22 -14.59 -2.06 2.67
N GLY A 23 -14.29 -2.76 3.77
CA GLY A 23 -13.04 -2.59 4.50
C GLY A 23 -11.84 -2.98 3.63
N GLN A 24 -10.72 -2.29 3.84
CA GLN A 24 -9.43 -2.84 3.44
C GLN A 24 -9.06 -3.94 4.42
N GLU A 25 -8.43 -5.00 3.94
CA GLU A 25 -7.95 -6.08 4.79
C GLU A 25 -6.80 -5.61 5.69
N ASP A 26 -6.64 -6.24 6.86
CA ASP A 26 -5.58 -5.90 7.79
C ASP A 26 -4.19 -6.03 7.15
N VAL A 27 -3.30 -5.09 7.46
CA VAL A 27 -1.94 -5.04 6.90
C VAL A 27 -1.18 -6.34 7.16
N GLU A 28 -1.33 -6.92 8.35
CA GLU A 28 -0.69 -8.19 8.70
C GLU A 28 -1.15 -9.36 7.81
N GLU A 29 -2.43 -9.40 7.45
CA GLU A 29 -2.97 -10.42 6.56
C GLU A 29 -2.50 -10.20 5.12
N ILE A 30 -2.44 -8.94 4.66
CA ILE A 30 -1.85 -8.58 3.36
C ILE A 30 -0.40 -9.07 3.29
N HIS A 31 0.43 -8.72 4.28
CA HIS A 31 1.82 -9.14 4.33
C HIS A 31 1.97 -10.67 4.44
N ARG A 32 1.09 -11.35 5.20
CA ARG A 32 1.07 -12.82 5.29
C ARG A 32 0.82 -13.45 3.93
N LYS A 33 -0.17 -12.96 3.17
CA LYS A 33 -0.49 -13.44 1.81
C LYS A 33 0.62 -13.15 0.81
N GLN A 34 1.25 -11.98 0.87
CA GLN A 34 2.40 -11.64 0.04
C GLN A 34 3.61 -12.55 0.29
N ARG A 35 3.94 -12.80 1.56
CA ARG A 35 4.98 -13.76 1.95
C ARG A 35 4.67 -15.17 1.46
N TYR A 36 3.41 -15.58 1.58
CA TYR A 36 2.96 -16.88 1.07
C TYR A 36 3.14 -16.99 -0.44
N LEU A 37 2.68 -16.00 -1.23
CA LEU A 37 2.87 -15.99 -2.68
C LEU A 37 4.36 -16.01 -3.06
N LYS A 38 5.18 -15.20 -2.38
CA LYS A 38 6.63 -15.19 -2.58
C LYS A 38 7.26 -16.56 -2.34
N SER A 39 6.80 -17.30 -1.33
CA SER A 39 7.31 -18.66 -1.03
C SER A 39 7.00 -19.69 -2.12
N LEU A 40 5.96 -19.47 -2.91
CA LEU A 40 5.57 -20.36 -4.02
C LEU A 40 6.33 -20.04 -5.32
N ILE A 41 6.88 -18.82 -5.43
CA ILE A 41 7.62 -18.37 -6.62
C ILE A 41 9.09 -18.77 -6.49
N ASN A 42 9.43 -19.95 -6.99
CA ASN A 42 10.78 -20.50 -6.96
C ASN A 42 11.55 -20.38 -8.30
N ASN A 43 10.92 -19.82 -9.33
CA ASN A 43 11.52 -19.67 -10.64
C ASN A 43 12.23 -18.32 -10.79
N ARG A 44 13.55 -18.35 -11.03
CA ARG A 44 14.40 -17.17 -11.23
C ARG A 44 14.00 -16.26 -12.40
N ASN A 45 13.22 -16.78 -13.36
CA ASN A 45 12.73 -16.00 -14.49
C ASN A 45 11.46 -15.21 -14.15
N ILE A 46 10.92 -15.37 -12.93
CA ILE A 46 9.73 -14.67 -12.46
C ILE A 46 10.15 -13.56 -11.52
N SER A 47 9.80 -12.33 -11.87
CA SER A 47 9.94 -11.17 -10.98
C SER A 47 8.62 -10.89 -10.28
N TYR A 48 8.61 -10.92 -8.95
CA TYR A 48 7.42 -10.71 -8.14
C TYR A 48 7.39 -9.27 -7.61
N HIS A 49 6.37 -8.51 -8.03
CA HIS A 49 6.14 -7.13 -7.61
C HIS A 49 4.87 -7.05 -6.78
N TYR A 50 4.95 -6.38 -5.64
CA TYR A 50 3.81 -6.08 -4.78
C TYR A 50 4.06 -4.76 -4.06
N HIS A 51 2.97 -4.10 -3.67
CA HIS A 51 3.03 -2.88 -2.87
C HIS A 51 3.08 -3.22 -1.38
N ASP A 52 3.75 -2.38 -0.60
CA ASP A 52 3.72 -2.53 0.85
C ASP A 52 2.32 -2.23 1.43
N GLY A 53 1.92 -3.03 2.42
CA GLY A 53 0.61 -2.94 3.06
C GLY A 53 0.39 -1.62 3.81
N TYR A 54 1.40 -1.07 4.50
CA TYR A 54 1.26 0.19 5.22
C TYR A 54 1.16 1.38 4.26
N THR A 55 1.94 1.39 3.17
CA THR A 55 1.79 2.40 2.11
C THR A 55 0.38 2.35 1.52
N GLY A 56 -0.15 1.16 1.21
CA GLY A 56 -1.52 1.02 0.70
C GLY A 56 -2.61 1.30 1.72
N TYR A 57 -2.33 1.19 3.03
CA TYR A 57 -3.24 1.62 4.10
C TYR A 57 -3.40 3.14 4.10
N MET A 58 -2.28 3.87 4.00
CA MET A 58 -2.30 5.33 3.84
C MET A 58 -3.01 5.74 2.55
N GLU A 59 -2.78 5.01 1.45
CA GLU A 59 -3.49 5.23 0.19
C GLU A 59 -5.02 5.09 0.34
N ALA A 60 -5.51 4.10 1.10
CA ALA A 60 -6.94 3.93 1.35
C ALA A 60 -7.52 5.06 2.22
N ALA A 61 -6.74 5.57 3.19
CA ALA A 61 -7.15 6.70 4.00
C ALA A 61 -7.34 7.96 3.13
N PHE A 62 -6.34 8.29 2.31
CA PHE A 62 -6.42 9.46 1.42
C PHE A 62 -7.44 9.29 0.30
N ALA A 63 -7.62 8.09 -0.23
CA ALA A 63 -8.55 7.84 -1.32
C ALA A 63 -10.03 7.82 -0.91
N ARG A 64 -10.32 7.70 0.39
CA ARG A 64 -11.68 7.87 0.95
C ARG A 64 -11.86 9.17 1.72
N GLY A 65 -10.77 9.86 2.01
CA GLY A 65 -10.79 11.09 2.75
C GLY A 65 -11.38 12.25 1.96
N ASP A 66 -11.65 13.32 2.68
CA ASP A 66 -12.08 14.59 2.11
C ASP A 66 -11.07 15.70 2.48
N ARG A 67 -11.46 16.95 2.22
CA ARG A 67 -10.67 18.15 2.57
C ARG A 67 -10.20 18.21 4.04
N ARG A 68 -10.78 17.45 4.96
CA ARG A 68 -10.35 17.41 6.38
C ARG A 68 -8.97 16.78 6.54
N LEU A 69 -8.56 15.89 5.63
CA LEU A 69 -7.20 15.32 5.62
C LEU A 69 -6.11 16.33 5.25
N SER A 70 -6.48 17.53 4.77
CA SER A 70 -5.49 18.58 4.50
C SER A 70 -4.65 18.93 5.74
N LYS A 71 -5.26 18.93 6.93
CA LYS A 71 -4.54 19.17 8.19
C LYS A 71 -3.54 18.06 8.49
N VAL A 72 -3.96 16.80 8.31
CA VAL A 72 -3.10 15.63 8.51
C VAL A 72 -1.89 15.70 7.58
N LEU A 73 -2.09 16.04 6.30
CA LEU A 73 -1.01 16.18 5.33
C LEU A 73 0.00 17.28 5.73
N VAL A 74 -0.48 18.42 6.25
CA VAL A 74 0.39 19.50 6.72
C VAL A 74 1.20 19.07 7.95
N GLU A 75 0.57 18.37 8.91
CA GLU A 75 1.28 17.88 10.10
C GLU A 75 2.31 16.80 9.75
N ALA A 76 1.99 15.86 8.87
CA ALA A 76 2.94 14.87 8.37
C ALA A 76 4.16 15.55 7.71
N TRP A 77 3.93 16.55 6.86
CA TRP A 77 5.02 17.31 6.24
C TRP A 77 5.91 18.00 7.28
N LYS A 78 5.32 18.60 8.34
CA LYS A 78 6.08 19.18 9.46
C LYS A 78 6.88 18.13 10.24
N ALA A 79 6.36 16.90 10.33
CA ALA A 79 7.04 15.75 10.93
C ALA A 79 8.16 15.18 10.04
N GLY A 80 8.37 15.73 8.84
CA GLY A 80 9.44 15.36 7.93
C GLY A 80 9.04 14.33 6.86
N CYS A 81 7.76 13.95 6.79
CA CYS A 81 7.21 13.11 5.74
C CYS A 81 7.46 13.75 4.36
N LYS A 82 8.21 13.03 3.53
CA LYS A 82 8.55 13.43 2.16
C LYS A 82 8.87 12.17 1.35
N PHE A 83 8.44 12.16 0.08
CA PHE A 83 8.66 11.01 -0.80
C PHE A 83 8.06 9.68 -0.27
N ASP A 84 6.99 9.75 0.54
CA ASP A 84 6.31 8.59 1.11
C ASP A 84 5.57 7.71 0.09
N GLY A 85 5.52 8.12 -1.18
CA GLY A 85 5.03 7.28 -2.28
C GLY A 85 6.02 6.19 -2.71
N TRP A 86 7.28 6.26 -2.26
CA TRP A 86 8.31 5.25 -2.50
C TRP A 86 8.60 4.50 -1.20
N THR A 87 8.47 3.16 -1.23
CA THR A 87 8.58 2.32 -0.02
C THR A 87 9.89 2.52 0.75
N GLU A 88 10.99 2.84 0.06
CA GLU A 88 12.31 3.07 0.67
C GLU A 88 12.41 4.35 1.53
N PHE A 89 11.50 5.30 1.34
CA PHE A 89 11.44 6.53 2.13
C PHE A 89 10.24 6.57 3.08
N PHE A 90 9.33 5.59 2.96
CA PHE A 90 8.08 5.58 3.70
C PHE A 90 8.31 5.34 5.20
N ASN A 91 7.87 6.29 6.03
CA ASN A 91 7.91 6.16 7.49
C ASN A 91 6.50 6.15 8.08
N TYR A 92 5.95 4.96 8.32
CA TYR A 92 4.60 4.80 8.86
C TYR A 92 4.40 5.45 10.23
N GLU A 93 5.40 5.37 11.11
CA GLU A 93 5.33 5.94 12.47
C GLU A 93 5.19 7.46 12.48
N ALA A 94 5.70 8.15 11.45
CA ALA A 94 5.54 9.60 11.33
C ALA A 94 4.11 10.03 10.96
N TRP A 95 3.26 9.09 10.54
CA TRP A 95 1.84 9.32 10.20
C TRP A 95 0.88 9.00 11.35
N LEU A 96 1.36 8.38 12.43
CA LEU A 96 0.58 8.04 13.64
C LEU A 96 0.69 9.15 14.70
#